data_AF-A0A419JHN7-F1
#
_entry.id   AF-A0A419JHN7-F1
#
_cell.length_a   1.000
_cell.length_b   1.000
_cell.length_c   1.000
_cell.angle_alpha   90.00
_cell.angle_beta   90.00
_cell.angle_gamma   90.00
#
_symmetry.space_group_name_H-M   'P 1'
#
loop_
_entity.id
_entity.type
_entity.pdbx_description
1 polymer ?
#
loop_
_entity_poly.entity_id
_entity_poly.type
_entity_poly.pdbx_seq_one_letter_code
_entity_poly.pdbx_strand_id
1 'polypeptide(L)'
;NDSQDILTIDVKNTGSTVLNASKVDVLLDGELETANITSLKVNGVDSSVWSPEDTLQIKISGVAANPTRIKVIAENGISDYYGS
;
A
#
# COMPACT_ATOMS: atom_id res chain seq x y z
N ASN A 1 -0.25 1.22 27.41
CA ASN A 1 0.12 2.36 26.56
C ASN A 1 0.05 1.84 25.15
N ASP A 2 -0.93 2.32 24.39
CA ASP A 2 -1.55 1.69 23.22
C ASP A 2 -0.56 1.62 22.03
N SER A 3 0.12 0.48 21.85
CA SER A 3 0.86 0.24 20.61
C SER A 3 -0.17 -0.09 19.54
N GLN A 4 -0.61 0.92 18.81
CA GLN A 4 -1.39 0.70 17.60
C GLN A 4 -0.54 -0.14 16.65
N ASP A 5 -1.00 -1.34 16.32
CA ASP A 5 -0.31 -2.22 15.39
C ASP A 5 -0.28 -1.55 14.01
N ILE A 6 0.93 -1.37 13.47
CA ILE A 6 1.15 -0.75 12.15
C ILE A 6 1.53 -1.85 11.17
N LEU A 7 0.67 -2.09 10.18
CA LEU A 7 1.01 -2.88 9.01
C LEU A 7 1.81 -2.01 8.04
N THR A 8 2.95 -2.53 7.58
CA THR A 8 3.74 -1.91 6.52
C THR A 8 3.70 -2.81 5.29
N ILE A 9 3.31 -2.25 4.14
CA ILE A 9 3.24 -2.92 2.85
C ILE A 9 4.21 -2.19 1.91
N ASP A 10 5.14 -2.94 1.32
CA ASP A 10 6.06 -2.41 0.31
C ASP A 10 5.68 -2.98 -1.05
N VAL A 11 5.38 -2.11 -2.01
CA VAL A 11 4.97 -2.48 -3.37
C VAL A 11 5.96 -1.91 -4.36
N LYS A 12 6.61 -2.78 -5.13
CA LYS A 12 7.56 -2.37 -6.18
C LYS A 12 6.86 -2.21 -7.53
N ASN A 13 7.07 -1.08 -8.20
CA ASN A 13 6.62 -0.93 -9.59
C ASN A 13 7.58 -1.66 -10.53
N THR A 14 7.23 -2.90 -10.89
CA THR A 14 8.02 -3.71 -11.85
C THR A 14 7.61 -3.48 -13.31
N GLY A 15 6.68 -2.55 -13.56
CA GLY A 15 6.24 -2.16 -14.89
C GLY A 15 7.14 -1.11 -15.52
N SER A 16 6.76 -0.63 -16.70
CA SER A 16 7.47 0.41 -17.46
C SER A 16 6.80 1.80 -17.39
N THR A 17 5.68 1.91 -16.67
CA THR A 17 4.85 3.13 -16.61
C THR A 17 4.99 3.79 -15.25
N VAL A 18 5.06 5.13 -15.24
CA VAL A 18 5.00 5.93 -14.01
C VAL A 18 3.56 5.92 -13.50
N LEU A 19 3.38 5.61 -12.23
CA LEU A 19 2.09 5.53 -11.54
C LEU A 19 1.94 6.65 -10.51
N ASN A 20 0.70 6.94 -10.11
CA ASN A 20 0.42 7.85 -9.01
C ASN A 20 0.30 7.12 -7.66
N ALA A 21 1.31 7.29 -6.78
CA ALA A 21 1.33 6.71 -5.45
C ALA A 21 0.23 7.22 -4.50
N SER A 22 -0.34 8.40 -4.76
CA SER A 22 -1.44 8.96 -3.96
C SER A 22 -2.82 8.43 -4.35
N LYS A 23 -2.90 7.59 -5.38
CA LYS A 23 -4.12 6.95 -5.87
C LYS A 23 -3.94 5.44 -5.86
N VAL A 24 -4.06 4.89 -4.67
CA VAL A 24 -4.00 3.45 -4.44
C VAL A 24 -5.20 3.02 -3.58
N ASP A 25 -5.79 1.90 -3.95
CA ASP A 25 -6.78 1.23 -3.11
C ASP A 25 -6.09 0.02 -2.46
N VAL A 26 -6.24 -0.11 -1.14
CA VAL A 26 -5.71 -1.26 -0.39
C VAL A 26 -6.87 -2.02 0.21
N LEU A 27 -6.90 -3.34 0.03
CA LEU A 27 -7.85 -4.21 0.67
C LEU A 27 -7.14 -5.19 1.60
N LEU A 28 -7.62 -5.29 2.83
CA LEU A 28 -7.19 -6.27 3.83
C LEU A 28 -8.33 -7.25 4.06
N ASP A 29 -8.09 -8.54 3.79
CA ASP A 29 -9.07 -9.63 3.84
C ASP A 29 -10.36 -9.43 2.99
N GLY A 30 -10.37 -8.41 2.14
CA GLY A 30 -11.51 -8.04 1.29
C GLY A 30 -12.18 -6.72 1.71
N GLU A 31 -11.76 -6.13 2.83
CA GLU A 31 -12.24 -4.84 3.31
C GLU A 31 -11.35 -3.71 2.79
N LEU A 32 -11.98 -2.64 2.26
CA LEU A 32 -11.26 -1.50 1.70
C LEU A 32 -10.74 -0.58 2.80
N GLU A 33 -9.43 -0.39 2.83
CA GLU A 33 -8.75 0.49 3.78
C GLU A 33 -8.50 1.86 3.15
N THR A 34 -9.18 2.88 3.67
CA THR A 34 -8.98 4.28 3.27
C THR A 34 -8.65 5.15 4.48
N ALA A 35 -9.47 5.09 5.52
CA ALA A 35 -9.31 5.91 6.73
C ALA A 35 -8.09 5.50 7.58
N ASN A 36 -7.64 4.24 7.46
CA ASN A 36 -6.57 3.69 8.28
C ASN A 36 -5.18 3.85 7.64
N ILE A 37 -5.09 4.30 6.39
CA ILE A 37 -3.81 4.61 5.73
C ILE A 37 -3.23 5.87 6.36
N THR A 38 -2.06 5.72 6.99
CA THR A 38 -1.38 6.80 7.72
C THR A 38 -0.21 7.38 6.95
N SER A 39 0.34 6.65 5.96
CA SER A 39 1.49 7.12 5.18
C SER A 39 1.57 6.42 3.82
N LEU A 40 1.95 7.20 2.80
CA LEU A 40 2.29 6.76 1.45
C LEU A 40 3.62 7.41 1.08
N LYS A 41 4.67 6.60 0.94
CA LYS A 41 6.03 7.10 0.64
C LYS A 41 6.66 6.31 -0.49
N VAL A 42 7.19 7.01 -1.48
CA VAL A 42 7.95 6.39 -2.57
C VAL A 42 9.42 6.46 -2.21
N ASN A 43 10.09 5.31 -2.12
CA ASN A 43 11.50 5.21 -1.70
C ASN A 43 11.81 5.99 -0.41
N GLY A 44 10.86 6.03 0.53
CA GLY A 44 11.00 6.71 1.82
C GLY A 44 10.74 8.21 1.82
N VAL A 45 10.38 8.82 0.68
CA VAL A 45 10.02 10.25 0.59
C VAL A 45 8.54 10.45 0.27
N ASP A 46 8.00 11.60 0.68
CA ASP A 46 6.62 12.00 0.37
C ASP A 46 6.56 12.44 -1.10
N SER A 47 6.10 11.52 -1.96
CA SER A 47 6.00 11.72 -3.41
C SER A 47 4.76 10.99 -3.94
N SER A 48 4.08 11.62 -4.90
CA SER A 48 3.02 11.00 -5.68
C SER A 48 3.53 10.32 -6.94
N VAL A 49 4.79 10.52 -7.32
CA VAL A 49 5.41 9.91 -8.51
C VAL A 49 6.01 8.58 -8.12
N TRP A 50 5.47 7.49 -8.68
CA TRP A 50 5.93 6.11 -8.48
C TRP A 50 6.46 5.55 -9.80
N SER A 51 7.76 5.74 -10.05
CA SER A 51 8.41 5.36 -11.31
C SER A 51 8.66 3.86 -11.38
N PRO A 52 8.96 3.31 -12.57
CA PRO A 52 9.54 1.97 -12.69
C PRO A 52 10.71 1.78 -11.71
N GLU A 53 10.78 0.61 -11.09
CA GLU A 53 11.72 0.18 -10.05
C GLU A 53 11.59 0.87 -8.68
N ASP A 54 10.80 1.93 -8.55
CA ASP A 54 10.52 2.54 -7.26
C ASP A 54 9.63 1.63 -6.39
N THR A 55 9.79 1.74 -5.07
CA THR A 55 8.96 1.06 -4.07
C THR A 55 8.05 2.06 -3.37
N LEU A 56 6.75 1.83 -3.42
CA LEU A 56 5.75 2.50 -2.60
C LEU A 56 5.60 1.77 -1.26
N GLN A 57 5.90 2.46 -0.17
CA GLN A 57 5.60 2.03 1.18
C GLN A 57 4.25 2.60 1.63
N ILE A 58 3.38 1.71 2.08
CA ILE A 58 2.05 2.02 2.63
C ILE A 58 2.06 1.62 4.10
N LYS A 59 1.63 2.54 4.97
CA LYS A 59 1.44 2.25 6.41
C LYS A 59 -0.02 2.32 6.79
N ILE A 60 -0.52 1.28 7.43
CA ILE A 60 -1.91 1.19 7.89
C ILE A 60 -1.91 0.94 9.40
N SER A 61 -2.62 1.78 10.14
CA SER A 61 -2.76 1.65 11.60
C SER A 61 -4.03 0.92 11.99
N GLY A 62 -4.04 0.29 13.15
CA GLY A 62 -5.26 -0.33 13.70
C GLY A 62 -5.68 -1.60 12.97
N VAL A 63 -4.72 -2.24 12.27
CA VAL A 63 -4.96 -3.51 11.59
C VAL A 63 -4.98 -4.61 12.64
N ALA A 64 -6.08 -5.38 12.70
CA ALA A 64 -6.16 -6.56 13.56
C ALA A 64 -5.02 -7.53 13.22
N ALA A 65 -4.43 -8.16 14.24
CA ALA A 65 -3.18 -8.90 14.12
C ALA A 65 -3.14 -9.86 12.90
N ASN A 66 -2.38 -9.44 11.88
CA ASN A 66 -2.02 -10.17 10.66
C ASN A 66 -3.18 -10.49 9.69
N PRO A 67 -3.47 -9.62 8.69
CA PRO A 67 -4.42 -9.95 7.64
C PRO A 67 -3.93 -11.14 6.80
N THR A 68 -4.86 -12.00 6.38
CA THR A 68 -4.54 -13.20 5.59
C THR A 68 -4.33 -12.92 4.11
N ARG A 69 -5.03 -11.90 3.58
CA ARG A 69 -4.97 -11.47 2.19
C ARG A 69 -4.83 -9.96 2.11
N ILE A 70 -3.85 -9.52 1.35
CA ILE A 70 -3.61 -8.12 1.04
C ILE A 70 -3.74 -7.96 -0.47
N LYS A 71 -4.50 -6.97 -0.90
CA LYS A 71 -4.59 -6.55 -2.30
C LYS A 71 -4.27 -5.08 -2.40
N VAL A 72 -3.41 -4.70 -3.33
CA VAL A 72 -3.14 -3.30 -3.66
C VAL A 72 -3.50 -3.06 -5.11
N ILE A 73 -4.22 -1.98 -5.39
CA ILE A 73 -4.66 -1.58 -6.73
C ILE A 73 -4.09 -0.20 -7.03
N ALA A 74 -3.34 -0.09 -8.13
CA ALA A 74 -2.83 1.17 -8.62
C ALA A 74 -3.92 1.97 -9.36
N GLU A 75 -3.67 3.27 -9.61
CA GLU A 75 -4.64 4.17 -10.25
C GLU A 75 -5.19 3.69 -11.61
N ASN A 76 -4.43 2.86 -12.31
CA ASN A 76 -4.80 2.32 -13.62
C ASN A 76 -5.54 0.97 -13.54
N GLY A 77 -5.87 0.51 -12.33
CA GLY A 77 -6.58 -0.74 -12.07
C GLY A 77 -5.68 -1.99 -12.03
N ILE A 78 -4.38 -1.88 -12.29
CA ILE A 78 -3.44 -3.00 -12.11
C ILE A 78 -3.33 -3.29 -10.62
N SER A 79 -3.40 -4.57 -10.26
CA SER A 79 -3.38 -5.00 -8.86
C SER A 79 -2.36 -6.08 -8.60
N ASP A 80 -1.81 -6.09 -7.39
CA ASP A 80 -0.97 -7.16 -6.85
C ASP A 80 -1.55 -7.71 -5.54
N TYR A 81 -1.18 -8.94 -5.20
CA TYR A 81 -1.73 -9.69 -4.08
C TYR A 81 -0.60 -10.29 -3.22
N TYR A 82 -0.80 -10.26 -1.91
CA TYR A 82 0.06 -10.96 -0.95
C TYR A 82 -0.81 -11.76 0.04
N GLY A 83 -0.36 -12.97 0.37
CA GLY A 83 -1.11 -13.89 1.24
C GLY A 83 -1.85 -14.99 0.46
N SER A 84 -2.58 -15.83 1.19
CA SER A 84 -3.19 -17.09 0.71
C SER A 84 -4.71 -17.05 0.74
#